data_AF-A0A945N3Z5-F1
#
_entry.id   AF-A0A945N3Z5-F1
#
_cell.length_a   1.000
_cell.length_b   1.000
_cell.length_c   1.000
_cell.angle_alpha   90.00
_cell.angle_beta   90.00
_cell.angle_gamma   90.00
#
_symmetry.space_group_name_H-M   'P 1'
#
loop_
_entity.id
_entity.type
_entity.pdbx_description
1 polymer ?
#
loop_
_entity_poly.entity_id
_entity_poly.type
_entity_poly.pdbx_seq_one_letter_code
_entity_poly.pdbx_strand_id
1 'polypeptide(L)'
;PAPTIAEAVAARSLSGAVDARAALATKRDLPDDVEDDGLLDAIGEALLGTILCAYAQGFSVIRAASAHYEWGVDCAAVARIWRKGCIIQSALLVPIADAFKKHPDLAVLLQDGDIKQLVGDAEEGWRDTVAAAVLAGLPVPAMASALGYLDALRSERLWTALTQAQRDLFGAHTYRRTDRDGRFHTDWPVGD
;
A
#
# COMPACT_ATOMS: atom_id res chain seq x y z
N PRO A 1 8.66 1.84 -1.23
CA PRO A 1 8.03 1.92 0.12
C PRO A 1 7.18 0.66 0.35
N ALA A 2 7.03 0.19 1.58
CA ALA A 2 6.25 -1.00 1.89
C ALA A 2 5.29 -0.79 3.08
N PRO A 3 4.36 0.17 2.98
CA PRO A 3 3.50 0.56 4.10
C PRO A 3 2.59 -0.59 4.55
N THR A 4 2.09 -1.44 3.65
CA THR A 4 1.20 -2.55 4.02
C THR A 4 1.91 -3.60 4.89
N ILE A 5 3.18 -3.88 4.59
CA ILE A 5 4.01 -4.78 5.42
C ILE A 5 4.33 -4.11 6.76
N ALA A 6 4.60 -2.80 6.78
CA ALA A 6 4.83 -2.06 8.02
C ALA A 6 3.59 -2.05 8.93
N GLU A 7 2.39 -1.85 8.38
CA GLU A 7 1.13 -1.94 9.11
C GLU A 7 0.89 -3.33 9.69
N ALA A 8 1.24 -4.39 8.96
CA ALA A 8 1.15 -5.75 9.50
C ALA A 8 2.06 -5.96 10.73
N VAL A 9 3.25 -5.36 10.74
CA VAL A 9 4.14 -5.37 11.91
C VAL A 9 3.56 -4.52 13.05
N ALA A 10 3.08 -3.31 12.76
CA ALA A 10 2.48 -2.42 13.74
C ALA A 10 1.25 -3.05 14.41
N ALA A 11 0.41 -3.75 13.63
CA ALA A 11 -0.76 -4.46 14.15
C ALA A 11 -0.38 -5.55 15.17
N ARG A 12 0.75 -6.26 14.95
CA ARG A 12 1.28 -7.22 15.93
C ARG A 12 1.76 -6.54 17.21
N SER A 13 2.44 -5.41 17.10
CA SER A 13 2.85 -4.63 18.28
C SER A 13 1.63 -4.13 19.06
N LEU A 14 0.61 -3.63 18.35
CA LEU A 14 -0.61 -3.10 18.96
C LEU A 14 -1.45 -4.19 19.65
N SER A 15 -1.49 -5.41 19.10
CA SER A 15 -2.23 -6.51 19.72
C SER A 15 -1.68 -6.88 21.11
N GLY A 16 -0.36 -6.72 21.31
CA GLY A 16 0.32 -6.93 22.60
C GLY A 16 -0.01 -5.88 23.67
N ALA A 17 -0.55 -4.72 23.31
CA ALA A 17 -0.92 -3.66 24.26
C ALA A 17 -2.28 -3.94 24.94
N VAL A 18 -2.42 -5.10 25.58
CA VAL A 18 -3.69 -5.62 26.11
C VAL A 18 -4.38 -4.64 27.05
N ASP A 19 -3.68 -4.15 28.07
CA ASP A 19 -4.25 -3.28 29.10
C ASP A 19 -4.70 -1.93 28.53
N ALA A 20 -3.89 -1.33 27.66
CA ALA A 20 -4.23 -0.08 26.98
C ALA A 20 -5.47 -0.24 26.08
N ARG A 21 -5.57 -1.36 25.35
CA ARG A 21 -6.75 -1.66 24.53
C ARG A 21 -7.99 -1.91 25.39
N ALA A 22 -7.85 -2.59 26.53
CA ALA A 22 -8.96 -2.82 27.45
C ALA A 22 -9.48 -1.51 28.06
N ALA A 23 -8.57 -0.59 28.42
CA ALA A 23 -8.93 0.72 28.97
C ALA A 23 -9.68 1.63 27.98
N LEU A 24 -9.45 1.45 26.67
CA LEU A 24 -10.10 2.21 25.61
C LEU A 24 -11.23 1.44 24.91
N ALA A 25 -11.57 0.23 25.38
CA ALA A 25 -12.55 -0.61 24.73
C ALA A 25 -13.94 0.03 24.79
N THR A 26 -14.45 0.45 23.64
CA THR A 26 -15.83 0.89 23.48
C THR A 26 -16.67 -0.23 22.91
N LYS A 27 -17.87 -0.46 23.46
CA LYS A 27 -18.84 -1.36 22.83
C LYS A 27 -19.19 -0.79 21.45
N ARG A 28 -19.02 -1.61 20.41
CA ARG A 28 -19.52 -1.30 19.07
C ARG A 28 -20.91 -1.88 18.96
N ASP A 29 -21.89 -1.07 18.57
CA ASP A 29 -23.23 -1.53 18.26
C ASP A 29 -23.24 -1.95 16.79
N LEU A 30 -22.73 -3.15 16.53
CA LEU A 30 -22.75 -3.74 15.20
C LEU A 30 -24.02 -4.58 15.07
N PRO A 31 -24.66 -4.58 13.89
CA PRO A 31 -25.81 -5.45 13.66
C PRO A 31 -25.39 -6.92 13.83
N ASP A 32 -26.26 -7.71 14.49
CA ASP A 32 -26.04 -9.14 14.69
C ASP A 32 -26.18 -9.93 13.38
N ASP A 33 -27.06 -9.46 12.48
CA ASP A 33 -27.25 -9.98 11.13
C ASP A 33 -26.93 -8.90 10.10
N VAL A 34 -26.05 -9.24 9.16
CA VAL A 34 -25.74 -8.42 7.99
C VAL A 34 -26.30 -9.14 6.77
N GLU A 35 -27.16 -8.47 6.02
CA GLU A 35 -27.58 -8.97 4.71
C GLU A 35 -26.36 -8.97 3.78
N ASP A 36 -26.06 -10.13 3.20
CA ASP A 36 -24.93 -10.27 2.25
C ASP A 36 -25.36 -9.76 0.87
N ASP A 37 -25.41 -8.44 0.74
CA ASP A 37 -25.73 -7.69 -0.48
C ASP A 37 -24.53 -7.57 -1.44
N GLY A 38 -23.62 -8.56 -1.42
CA GLY A 38 -22.34 -8.53 -2.13
C GLY A 38 -21.16 -8.17 -1.24
N LEU A 39 -21.38 -7.94 0.06
CA LEU A 39 -20.33 -7.63 1.02
C LEU A 39 -19.25 -8.72 1.08
N LEU A 40 -19.61 -10.00 1.00
CA LEU A 40 -18.63 -11.09 1.04
C LEU A 40 -17.69 -11.07 -0.18
N ASP A 41 -18.25 -10.83 -1.36
CA ASP A 41 -17.48 -10.70 -2.60
C ASP A 41 -16.56 -9.47 -2.53
N ALA A 42 -17.09 -8.35 -2.04
CA ALA A 42 -16.32 -7.12 -1.82
C ALA A 42 -15.13 -7.33 -0.88
N ILE A 43 -15.31 -8.10 0.20
CA ILE A 43 -14.22 -8.47 1.12
C ILE A 43 -13.18 -9.34 0.41
N GLY A 44 -13.61 -10.26 -0.45
CA GLY A 44 -12.74 -11.10 -1.28
C GLY A 44 -11.87 -10.26 -2.23
N GLU A 45 -12.48 -9.29 -2.89
CA GLU A 45 -11.82 -8.30 -3.75
C GLU A 45 -10.83 -7.44 -2.95
N ALA A 46 -11.25 -6.92 -1.79
CA ALA A 46 -10.40 -6.15 -0.89
C ALA A 46 -9.14 -6.92 -0.48
N LEU A 47 -9.30 -8.20 -0.14
CA LEU A 47 -8.20 -9.08 0.22
C LEU A 47 -7.26 -9.30 -0.97
N LEU A 48 -7.79 -9.56 -2.15
CA LEU A 48 -7.00 -9.76 -3.38
C LEU A 48 -6.17 -8.52 -3.71
N GLY A 49 -6.80 -7.34 -3.78
CA GLY A 49 -6.13 -6.08 -4.07
C GLY A 49 -5.04 -5.75 -3.03
N THR A 50 -5.34 -6.00 -1.76
CA THR A 50 -4.38 -5.83 -0.65
C THR A 50 -3.15 -6.73 -0.80
N ILE A 51 -3.35 -8.01 -1.09
CA ILE A 51 -2.25 -8.98 -1.25
C ILE A 51 -1.38 -8.60 -2.46
N LEU A 52 -1.99 -8.26 -3.60
CA LEU A 52 -1.24 -7.85 -4.80
C LEU A 52 -0.41 -6.59 -4.57
N CYS A 53 -0.95 -5.61 -3.82
CA CYS A 53 -0.20 -4.42 -3.41
C CYS A 53 0.95 -4.77 -2.46
N ALA A 54 0.74 -5.67 -1.49
CA ALA A 54 1.80 -6.13 -0.59
C ALA A 54 2.94 -6.82 -1.36
N TYR A 55 2.63 -7.67 -2.35
CA TYR A 55 3.63 -8.25 -3.24
C TYR A 55 4.36 -7.19 -4.05
N ALA A 56 3.64 -6.23 -4.65
CA ALA A 56 4.24 -5.15 -5.42
C ALA A 56 5.23 -4.32 -4.58
N GLN A 57 4.86 -4.01 -3.34
CA GLN A 57 5.72 -3.34 -2.38
C GLN A 57 6.95 -4.18 -2.02
N GLY A 58 6.76 -5.47 -1.71
CA GLY A 58 7.85 -6.39 -1.37
C GLY A 58 8.87 -6.55 -2.49
N PHE A 59 8.42 -6.75 -3.74
CA PHE A 59 9.31 -6.80 -4.90
C PHE A 59 10.00 -5.46 -5.16
N SER A 60 9.32 -4.33 -4.93
CA SER A 60 9.97 -3.01 -5.04
C SER A 60 11.11 -2.85 -4.03
N VAL A 61 10.95 -3.36 -2.80
CA VAL A 61 12.02 -3.39 -1.78
C VAL A 61 13.18 -4.29 -2.23
N ILE A 62 12.89 -5.49 -2.73
CA ILE A 62 13.91 -6.43 -3.23
C ILE A 62 14.71 -5.81 -4.38
N ARG A 63 14.04 -5.17 -5.34
CA ARG A 63 14.69 -4.52 -6.48
C ARG A 63 15.56 -3.34 -6.04
N ALA A 64 15.06 -2.50 -5.13
CA ALA A 64 15.84 -1.39 -4.58
C ALA A 64 17.10 -1.90 -3.86
N ALA A 65 16.98 -2.97 -3.06
CA ALA A 65 18.13 -3.60 -2.41
C ALA A 65 19.09 -4.22 -3.43
N SER A 66 18.58 -4.95 -4.42
CA SER A 66 19.39 -5.56 -5.47
C SER A 66 20.16 -4.53 -6.29
N ALA A 67 19.58 -3.35 -6.55
CA ALA A 67 20.26 -2.26 -7.24
C ALA A 67 21.32 -1.61 -6.35
N HIS A 68 21.01 -1.38 -5.07
CA HIS A 68 21.94 -0.76 -4.12
C HIS A 68 23.15 -1.65 -3.79
N TYR A 69 22.94 -2.96 -3.66
CA TYR A 69 23.96 -3.94 -3.31
C TYR A 69 24.50 -4.75 -4.49
N GLU A 70 24.08 -4.42 -5.72
CA GLU A 70 24.55 -5.05 -6.97
C GLU A 70 24.36 -6.59 -7.02
N TRP A 71 23.29 -7.09 -6.40
CA TRP A 71 23.05 -8.55 -6.29
C TRP A 71 22.55 -9.23 -7.57
N GLY A 72 22.03 -8.46 -8.53
CA GLY A 72 21.46 -9.01 -9.77
C GLY A 72 20.29 -9.98 -9.54
N VAL A 73 19.39 -9.68 -8.58
CA VAL A 73 18.28 -10.56 -8.19
C VAL A 73 17.27 -10.72 -9.35
N ASP A 74 17.07 -11.97 -9.78
CA ASP A 74 16.00 -12.35 -10.71
C ASP A 74 14.65 -12.47 -9.97
N CYS A 75 13.80 -11.45 -10.13
CA CYS A 75 12.48 -11.41 -9.50
C CYS A 75 11.54 -12.52 -10.02
N ALA A 76 11.68 -12.95 -11.28
CA ALA A 76 10.88 -14.05 -11.82
C ALA A 76 11.30 -15.39 -11.19
N ALA A 77 12.59 -15.59 -10.94
CA ALA A 77 13.08 -16.75 -10.22
C ALA A 77 12.64 -16.76 -8.74
N VAL A 78 12.69 -15.61 -8.05
CA VAL A 78 12.20 -15.46 -6.67
C VAL A 78 10.72 -15.85 -6.58
N ALA A 79 9.86 -15.25 -7.41
CA ALA A 79 8.43 -15.56 -7.45
C ALA A 79 8.18 -17.06 -7.71
N ARG A 80 8.97 -17.66 -8.61
CA ARG A 80 8.86 -19.08 -8.94
C ARG A 80 9.21 -20.00 -7.78
N ILE A 81 10.27 -19.69 -7.03
CA ILE A 81 10.69 -20.50 -5.87
C ILE A 81 9.64 -20.42 -4.75
N TRP A 82 9.00 -19.27 -4.56
CA TRP A 82 7.94 -19.12 -3.54
C TRP A 82 6.65 -19.89 -3.86
N ARG A 83 6.44 -20.36 -5.09
CA ARG A 83 5.22 -21.10 -5.47
C ARG A 83 5.02 -22.41 -4.72
N LYS A 84 6.07 -22.98 -4.11
CA LYS A 84 5.97 -24.25 -3.40
C LYS A 84 6.95 -24.31 -2.22
N GLY A 85 6.49 -24.85 -1.10
CA GLY A 85 7.32 -25.19 0.05
C GLY A 85 7.53 -24.05 1.05
N CYS A 86 7.23 -22.80 0.68
CA CYS A 86 7.22 -21.68 1.63
C CYS A 86 5.80 -21.37 2.15
N ILE A 87 5.71 -20.63 3.25
CA ILE A 87 4.44 -20.29 3.92
C ILE A 87 3.52 -19.47 3.00
N ILE A 88 4.07 -18.59 2.16
CA ILE A 88 3.32 -17.68 1.30
C ILE A 88 2.93 -18.28 -0.06
N GLN A 89 3.14 -19.59 -0.26
CA GLN A 89 2.81 -20.28 -1.50
C GLN A 89 1.33 -20.07 -1.87
N SER A 90 1.07 -19.67 -3.11
CA SER A 90 -0.28 -19.38 -3.59
C SER A 90 -0.35 -19.43 -5.12
N ALA A 91 -1.57 -19.55 -5.65
CA ALA A 91 -1.82 -19.45 -7.09
C ALA A 91 -1.43 -18.07 -7.67
N LEU A 92 -1.48 -17.01 -6.85
CA LEU A 92 -1.09 -15.64 -7.23
C LEU A 92 0.38 -15.52 -7.64
N LEU A 93 1.25 -16.40 -7.14
CA LEU A 93 2.67 -16.37 -7.52
C LEU A 93 2.94 -16.81 -8.96
N VAL A 94 1.98 -17.46 -9.62
CA VAL A 94 2.08 -17.81 -11.05
C VAL A 94 2.04 -16.55 -11.92
N PRO A 95 0.97 -15.73 -11.92
CA PRO A 95 0.94 -14.51 -12.72
C PRO A 95 2.02 -13.51 -12.31
N ILE A 96 2.43 -13.47 -11.03
CA ILE A 96 3.56 -12.62 -10.59
C ILE A 96 4.88 -13.05 -11.23
N ALA A 97 5.17 -14.36 -11.28
CA ALA A 97 6.37 -14.86 -11.93
C ALA A 97 6.34 -14.61 -13.44
N ASP A 98 5.17 -14.75 -14.07
CA ASP A 98 5.00 -14.49 -15.50
C ASP A 98 5.16 -13.00 -15.83
N ALA A 99 4.65 -12.09 -15.00
CA ALA A 99 4.84 -10.65 -15.14
C ALA A 99 6.33 -10.27 -15.20
N PHE A 100 7.13 -10.73 -14.22
CA PHE A 100 8.57 -10.45 -14.23
C PHE A 100 9.34 -11.18 -15.33
N LYS A 101 8.84 -12.32 -15.81
CA LYS A 101 9.44 -13.02 -16.95
C LYS A 101 9.20 -12.26 -18.26
N LYS A 102 7.99 -11.73 -18.46
CA LYS A 102 7.63 -10.92 -19.63
C LYS A 102 8.36 -9.58 -19.61
N HIS A 103 8.43 -8.94 -18.44
CA HIS A 103 8.97 -7.60 -18.24
C HIS A 103 9.89 -7.55 -17.01
N PRO A 104 11.18 -7.92 -17.13
CA PRO A 104 12.12 -7.92 -16.00
C PRO A 104 12.33 -6.54 -15.37
N ASP A 105 12.14 -5.48 -16.16
CA ASP A 105 12.43 -4.10 -15.77
C ASP A 105 11.21 -3.32 -15.24
N LEU A 106 10.07 -3.98 -14.98
CA LEU A 106 8.86 -3.37 -14.41
C LEU A 106 9.22 -2.46 -13.23
N ALA A 107 8.88 -1.17 -13.31
CA ALA A 107 9.18 -0.24 -12.21
C ALA A 107 8.45 -0.66 -10.93
N VAL A 108 7.20 -1.11 -11.08
CA VAL A 108 6.39 -1.74 -10.05
C VAL A 108 5.56 -2.86 -10.67
N LEU A 109 5.35 -3.95 -9.91
CA LEU A 109 4.57 -5.11 -10.36
C LEU A 109 3.17 -4.74 -10.90
N LEU A 110 2.54 -3.71 -10.33
CA LEU A 110 1.21 -3.21 -10.72
C LEU A 110 1.14 -2.60 -12.13
N GLN A 111 2.28 -2.47 -12.82
CA GLN A 111 2.32 -2.06 -14.24
C GLN A 111 2.05 -3.20 -15.21
N ASP A 112 2.22 -4.46 -14.78
CA ASP A 112 1.90 -5.61 -15.62
C ASP A 112 0.40 -5.65 -15.95
N GLY A 113 0.05 -5.97 -17.19
CA GLY A 113 -1.32 -5.91 -17.67
C GLY A 113 -2.27 -6.85 -16.93
N ASP A 114 -1.84 -8.09 -16.66
CA ASP A 114 -2.68 -9.10 -16.01
C ASP A 114 -2.87 -8.73 -14.52
N ILE A 115 -1.80 -8.31 -13.85
CA ILE A 115 -1.88 -7.85 -12.45
C ILE A 115 -2.70 -6.57 -12.33
N LYS A 116 -2.51 -5.61 -13.24
CA LYS A 116 -3.28 -4.37 -13.27
C LYS A 116 -4.77 -4.63 -13.44
N GLN A 117 -5.14 -5.58 -14.30
CA GLN A 117 -6.53 -5.98 -14.48
C GLN A 117 -7.11 -6.56 -13.20
N LEU A 118 -6.44 -7.53 -12.56
CA LEU A 118 -6.89 -8.13 -11.29
C LEU A 118 -7.11 -7.07 -10.19
N VAL A 119 -6.24 -6.06 -10.12
CA VAL A 119 -6.37 -4.97 -9.14
C VAL A 119 -7.49 -4.02 -9.51
N GLY A 120 -7.72 -3.77 -10.81
CA GLY A 120 -8.82 -2.94 -11.28
C GLY A 120 -10.18 -3.60 -11.06
N ASP A 121 -10.29 -4.90 -11.31
CA ASP A 121 -11.52 -5.67 -11.09
C ASP A 121 -11.89 -5.71 -9.60
N ALA A 122 -10.89 -5.75 -8.71
CA ALA A 122 -11.10 -5.78 -7.26
C ALA A 122 -11.31 -4.39 -6.63
N GLU A 123 -11.21 -3.30 -7.39
CA GLU A 123 -11.10 -1.96 -6.81
C GLU A 123 -12.38 -1.49 -6.12
N GLU A 124 -13.55 -1.80 -6.71
CA GLU A 124 -14.85 -1.37 -6.20
C GLU A 124 -15.13 -2.00 -4.83
N GLY A 125 -15.16 -3.33 -4.75
CA GLY A 125 -15.38 -4.02 -3.48
C GLY A 125 -14.27 -3.77 -2.45
N TRP A 126 -13.06 -3.48 -2.90
CA TRP A 126 -12.00 -3.03 -2.00
C TRP A 126 -12.32 -1.70 -1.33
N ARG A 127 -12.76 -0.70 -2.10
CA ARG A 127 -13.15 0.60 -1.57
C ARG A 127 -14.35 0.47 -0.63
N ASP A 128 -15.35 -0.29 -1.03
CA ASP A 128 -16.56 -0.50 -0.22
C ASP A 128 -16.22 -1.18 1.11
N THR A 129 -15.38 -2.22 1.09
CA THR A 129 -14.92 -2.90 2.30
C THR A 129 -14.18 -1.96 3.24
N VAL A 130 -13.25 -1.15 2.72
CA VAL A 130 -12.48 -0.20 3.56
C VAL A 130 -13.41 0.88 4.13
N ALA A 131 -14.32 1.43 3.32
CA ALA A 131 -15.27 2.44 3.76
C ALA A 131 -16.22 1.90 4.84
N ALA A 132 -16.82 0.74 4.61
CA ALA A 132 -17.73 0.10 5.55
C ALA A 132 -17.02 -0.22 6.87
N ALA A 133 -15.79 -0.77 6.82
CA ALA A 133 -15.01 -1.05 8.01
C ALA A 133 -14.71 0.23 8.81
N VAL A 134 -14.31 1.32 8.15
CA VAL A 134 -14.03 2.60 8.82
C VAL A 134 -15.30 3.17 9.46
N LEU A 135 -16.44 3.17 8.75
CA LEU A 135 -17.73 3.63 9.27
C LEU A 135 -18.21 2.80 10.46
N ALA A 136 -17.96 1.49 10.44
CA ALA A 136 -18.24 0.57 11.55
C ALA A 136 -17.20 0.64 12.69
N GLY A 137 -16.15 1.46 12.57
CA GLY A 137 -15.07 1.56 13.55
C GLY A 137 -14.21 0.30 13.67
N LEU A 138 -14.17 -0.53 12.63
CA LEU A 138 -13.38 -1.75 12.52
C LEU A 138 -11.98 -1.46 11.95
N PRO A 139 -10.90 -1.89 12.61
CA PRO A 139 -9.56 -1.62 12.14
C PRO A 139 -9.17 -2.52 10.96
N VAL A 140 -8.93 -1.92 9.80
CA VAL A 140 -8.41 -2.60 8.59
C VAL A 140 -7.11 -1.96 8.07
N PRO A 141 -6.07 -1.77 8.92
CA PRO A 141 -4.91 -0.94 8.60
C PRO A 141 -4.14 -1.41 7.37
N ALA A 142 -3.96 -2.72 7.17
CA ALA A 142 -3.26 -3.26 6.01
C ALA A 142 -4.02 -3.01 4.70
N MET A 143 -5.35 -3.18 4.70
CA MET A 143 -6.20 -2.94 3.52
C MET A 143 -6.23 -1.44 3.18
N ALA A 144 -6.45 -0.58 4.18
CA ALA A 144 -6.47 0.87 4.00
C ALA A 144 -5.11 1.40 3.50
N SER A 145 -4.00 0.91 4.08
CA SER A 145 -2.65 1.26 3.64
C SER A 145 -2.35 0.80 2.22
N ALA A 146 -2.79 -0.40 1.83
CA ALA A 146 -2.59 -0.89 0.47
C ALA A 146 -3.40 -0.07 -0.55
N LEU A 147 -4.64 0.32 -0.21
CA LEU A 147 -5.48 1.15 -1.07
C LEU A 147 -4.89 2.55 -1.23
N GLY A 148 -4.47 3.17 -0.13
CA GLY A 148 -3.78 4.47 -0.17
C GLY A 148 -2.45 4.42 -0.95
N TYR A 149 -1.74 3.30 -0.91
CA TYR A 149 -0.55 3.08 -1.75
C TYR A 149 -0.90 3.03 -3.24
N LEU A 150 -1.96 2.32 -3.62
CA LEU A 150 -2.44 2.27 -5.01
C LEU A 150 -2.84 3.66 -5.51
N ASP A 151 -3.62 4.39 -4.72
CA ASP A 151 -4.08 5.74 -5.06
C ASP A 151 -2.91 6.72 -5.20
N ALA A 152 -1.92 6.63 -4.31
CA ALA A 152 -0.71 7.44 -4.39
C ALA A 152 0.12 7.13 -5.65
N LEU A 153 0.21 5.85 -6.05
CA LEU A 153 0.92 5.46 -7.29
C LEU A 153 0.24 5.98 -8.56
N ARG A 154 -1.09 6.12 -8.54
CA ARG A 154 -1.87 6.60 -9.68
C ARG A 154 -2.01 8.12 -9.74
N SER A 155 -1.55 8.83 -8.71
CA SER A 155 -1.63 10.28 -8.62
C SER A 155 -0.41 10.94 -9.27
N GLU A 156 -0.63 11.77 -10.30
CA GLU A 156 0.44 12.55 -10.94
C GLU A 156 1.11 13.53 -9.96
N ARG A 157 0.32 14.13 -9.07
CA ARG A 157 0.79 15.05 -8.02
C ARG A 157 0.31 14.58 -6.66
N LEU A 158 1.25 14.49 -5.73
CA LEU A 158 0.98 14.12 -4.34
C LEU A 158 0.96 15.36 -3.43
N TRP A 159 0.38 15.19 -2.24
CA TRP A 159 0.38 16.19 -1.16
C TRP A 159 1.78 16.61 -0.69
N THR A 160 2.84 15.94 -1.15
CA THR A 160 4.23 16.26 -0.83
C THR A 160 4.66 17.67 -1.27
N ALA A 161 3.95 18.29 -2.21
CA ALA A 161 4.13 19.71 -2.55
C ALA A 161 3.82 20.62 -1.34
N LEU A 162 2.75 20.32 -0.59
CA LEU A 162 2.42 21.02 0.65
C LEU A 162 3.46 20.73 1.74
N THR A 163 3.95 19.49 1.84
CA THR A 163 5.03 19.15 2.78
C THR A 163 6.30 19.95 2.50
N GLN A 164 6.65 20.15 1.23
CA GLN A 164 7.79 21.00 0.87
C GLN A 164 7.56 22.47 1.23
N ALA A 165 6.33 23.00 1.04
CA ALA A 165 5.98 24.34 1.49
C ALA A 165 6.11 24.49 3.01
N GLN A 166 5.59 23.53 3.78
CA GLN A 166 5.71 23.51 5.24
C GLN A 166 7.18 23.51 5.69
N ARG A 167 8.01 22.64 5.11
CA ARG A 167 9.45 22.56 5.41
C ARG A 167 10.20 23.85 5.11
N ASP A 168 9.83 24.53 4.02
CA ASP A 168 10.40 25.82 3.68
C ASP A 168 9.96 26.90 4.67
N LEU A 169 8.69 26.92 5.06
CA LEU A 169 8.11 27.83 6.04
C LEU A 169 8.80 27.76 7.42
N PHE A 170 8.89 26.57 8.04
CA PHE A 170 9.41 26.48 9.41
C PHE A 170 10.93 26.32 9.49
N GLY A 171 11.61 26.04 8.38
CA GLY A 171 13.01 25.60 8.42
C GLY A 171 13.88 26.00 7.22
N ALA A 172 13.39 26.87 6.33
CA ALA A 172 14.12 27.36 5.15
C ALA A 172 14.76 26.23 4.31
N HIS A 173 14.08 25.08 4.24
CA HIS A 173 14.60 23.88 3.58
C HIS A 173 14.64 23.98 2.05
N THR A 174 14.14 25.06 1.45
CA THR A 174 13.95 25.26 0.02
C THR A 174 13.01 24.23 -0.62
N TYR A 175 12.54 24.51 -1.83
CA TYR A 175 11.74 23.60 -2.63
C TYR A 175 12.05 23.74 -4.13
N ARG A 176 11.60 22.77 -4.94
CA ARG A 176 11.64 22.84 -6.40
C ARG A 176 10.26 23.21 -6.95
N ARG A 177 10.22 23.79 -8.14
CA ARG A 177 8.97 24.12 -8.84
C ARG A 177 8.77 23.24 -10.06
N THR A 178 7.55 23.19 -10.56
CA THR A 178 7.17 22.41 -11.75
C THR A 178 7.31 23.20 -13.05
N ASP A 179 7.46 24.52 -12.97
CA ASP A 179 7.51 25.43 -14.13
C ASP A 179 8.93 25.88 -14.49
N ARG A 180 9.92 25.63 -13.62
CA ARG A 180 11.33 25.98 -13.85
C ARG A 180 12.28 25.22 -12.94
N ASP A 181 13.49 25.01 -13.43
CA ASP A 181 14.58 24.43 -12.67
C ASP A 181 15.12 25.38 -11.60
N GLY A 182 15.65 24.81 -10.53
CA GLY A 182 16.26 25.54 -9.42
C GLY A 182 15.72 25.13 -8.05
N ARG A 183 16.32 25.71 -7.01
CA ARG A 183 15.84 25.66 -5.63
C ARG A 183 15.36 27.04 -5.24
N PHE A 184 14.21 27.09 -4.58
CA PHE A 184 13.55 28.33 -4.20
C PHE A 184 13.32 28.32 -2.70
N HIS A 185 13.50 29.47 -2.08
CA HIS A 185 13.03 29.76 -0.73
C HIS A 185 11.99 30.87 -0.85
N THR A 186 10.92 30.77 -0.07
CA THR A 186 9.92 31.83 0.06
C THR A 186 10.01 32.40 1.47
N ASP A 187 10.06 33.72 1.58
CA ASP A 187 9.83 34.42 2.85
C ASP A 187 8.33 34.40 3.13
N TRP A 188 7.89 33.36 3.85
CA TRP A 188 6.49 33.17 4.16
C TRP A 188 6.03 34.15 5.24
N PRO A 189 4.84 34.77 5.10
CA PRO A 189 4.27 35.57 6.18
C PRO A 189 3.88 34.63 7.34
N VAL A 190 4.53 34.78 8.48
CA VAL A 190 4.02 34.27 9.75
C VAL A 190 2.87 35.20 10.14
N GLY A 191 1.65 34.66 10.26
CA GLY A 191 0.50 35.46 10.69
C GLY A 191 0.77 36.12 12.04
N ASP A 192 0.35 37.38 12.19
CA ASP A 192 0.36 38.13 13.45
C ASP A 192 -0.44 37.41 14.56
#